data_AF-A0A4U9VYF2-F1
#
_entry.id   AF-A0A4U9VYF2-F1
#
_cell.length_a   1.000
_cell.length_b   1.000
_cell.length_c   1.000
_cell.angle_alpha   90.00
_cell.angle_beta   90.00
_cell.angle_gamma   90.00
#
_symmetry.space_group_name_H-M   'P 1'
#
loop_
_entity.id
_entity.type
_entity.pdbx_description
1 polymer ?
#
loop_
_entity_poly.entity_id
_entity_poly.type
_entity_poly.pdbx_seq_one_letter_code
_entity_poly.pdbx_strand_id
1 'polypeptide(L)'
;MSTIYFYKNDEPFGFLSNFSPHPILLDNEVWKTVEHYFQANKFLDNNVARKIKELDSPMKAASEGRNRRNIIRSDWEEIKEQVMLKALLAKFLQHPKLRKQLLMTDNNILVEHTANDNYWADGGDGTGRNRLGKLLMQVRDELKFYSEDVDIVLPPWIAFPKINQFDLFWRMGLGEEYITQWAKFYLKSDKEVYQRLFPENGDCPTKCVNKKYGVQLCSL
;
A
#
# COMPACT_ATOMS: atom_id res chain seq x y z
N MET A 1 -21.14 10.86 7.40
CA MET A 1 -20.38 10.62 6.16
C MET A 1 -20.03 11.97 5.56
N SER A 2 -18.78 12.39 5.67
CA SER A 2 -18.24 13.63 5.09
C SER A 2 -17.19 13.32 4.01
N THR A 3 -16.79 14.34 3.26
CA THR A 3 -15.73 14.23 2.25
C THR A 3 -14.41 14.74 2.83
N ILE A 4 -13.36 13.94 2.73
CA ILE A 4 -11.98 14.32 3.03
C ILE A 4 -11.29 14.58 1.71
N TYR A 5 -10.91 15.82 1.49
CA TYR A 5 -10.07 16.23 0.37
C TYR A 5 -8.60 16.16 0.77
N PHE A 6 -7.78 15.59 -0.09
CA PHE A 6 -6.33 15.53 0.07
C PHE A 6 -5.64 15.81 -1.27
N TYR A 7 -4.42 16.33 -1.25
CA TYR A 7 -3.64 16.48 -2.48
C TYR A 7 -2.14 16.38 -2.22
N LYS A 8 -1.55 17.35 -1.51
CA LYS A 8 -0.10 17.36 -1.31
C LYS A 8 0.32 16.55 -0.09
N ASN A 9 1.57 16.07 -0.15
CA ASN A 9 2.15 15.24 0.91
C ASN A 9 2.38 15.97 2.24
N ASP A 10 2.57 17.29 2.19
CA ASP A 10 2.86 18.18 3.31
C ASP A 10 1.60 18.77 3.97
N GLU A 11 0.43 18.47 3.41
CA GLU A 11 -0.87 18.90 3.92
C GLU A 11 -1.49 17.81 4.84
N PRO A 12 -2.52 18.16 5.64
CA PRO A 12 -3.34 17.18 6.32
C PRO A 12 -3.81 16.09 5.34
N PHE A 13 -3.74 14.82 5.76
CA PHE A 13 -4.02 13.66 4.91
C PHE A 13 -3.05 13.44 3.73
N GLY A 14 -1.91 14.13 3.67
CA GLY A 14 -0.88 13.90 2.65
C GLY A 14 -0.32 12.47 2.62
N PHE A 15 -0.46 11.73 3.73
CA PHE A 15 -0.17 10.30 3.79
C PHE A 15 -1.04 9.45 2.86
N LEU A 16 -2.17 9.96 2.35
CA LEU A 16 -3.02 9.27 1.37
C LEU A 16 -2.42 9.32 -0.05
N SER A 17 -1.61 10.33 -0.35
CA SER A 17 -1.01 10.48 -1.68
C SER A 17 -0.02 9.35 -2.01
N ASN A 18 -0.02 8.90 -3.26
CA ASN A 18 0.98 7.99 -3.83
C ASN A 18 2.39 8.60 -3.89
N PHE A 19 2.50 9.92 -3.73
CA PHE A 19 3.78 10.62 -3.67
C PHE A 19 4.39 10.64 -2.26
N SER A 20 3.67 10.21 -1.23
CA SER A 20 4.17 10.25 0.14
C SER A 20 5.46 9.40 0.29
N PRO A 21 6.48 9.87 1.03
CA PRO A 21 7.79 9.22 1.14
C PRO A 21 7.77 8.01 2.10
N HIS A 22 6.93 7.02 1.79
CA HIS A 22 6.80 5.78 2.55
C HIS A 22 7.24 4.61 1.66
N PRO A 23 8.42 4.03 1.92
CA PRO A 23 8.95 2.97 1.09
C PRO A 23 8.10 1.71 1.22
N ILE A 24 7.93 0.99 0.13
CA ILE A 24 7.18 -0.27 0.10
C ILE A 24 8.04 -1.38 -0.47
N LEU A 25 7.94 -2.57 0.12
CA LEU A 25 8.51 -3.78 -0.45
C LEU A 25 7.46 -4.47 -1.32
N LEU A 26 7.70 -4.52 -2.62
CA LEU A 26 6.86 -5.24 -3.58
C LEU A 26 7.71 -5.92 -4.63
N ASP A 27 7.30 -7.14 -4.99
CA ASP A 27 7.99 -7.98 -5.97
C ASP A 27 9.49 -8.14 -5.66
N ASN A 28 9.78 -8.36 -4.36
CA ASN A 28 11.12 -8.52 -3.78
C ASN A 28 12.03 -7.31 -3.91
N GLU A 29 11.47 -6.13 -4.19
CA GLU A 29 12.21 -4.89 -4.29
C GLU A 29 11.63 -3.82 -3.38
N VAL A 30 12.50 -2.98 -2.80
CA VAL A 30 12.07 -1.79 -2.06
C VAL A 30 11.92 -0.62 -3.03
N TRP A 31 10.75 -0.01 -3.02
CA TRP A 31 10.38 1.17 -3.81
C TRP A 31 10.24 2.36 -2.88
N LYS A 32 10.82 3.51 -3.25
CA LYS A 32 10.82 4.72 -2.41
C LYS A 32 9.41 5.25 -2.12
N THR A 33 8.51 5.14 -3.09
CA THR A 33 7.09 5.51 -2.97
C THR A 33 6.23 4.60 -3.86
N VAL A 34 4.91 4.64 -3.65
CA VAL A 34 3.92 4.02 -4.53
C VAL A 34 4.08 4.51 -5.98
N GLU A 35 4.36 5.79 -6.17
CA GLU A 35 4.59 6.37 -7.51
C GLU A 35 5.77 5.73 -8.25
N HIS A 36 6.87 5.40 -7.57
CA HIS A 36 8.02 4.74 -8.21
C HIS A 36 7.62 3.36 -8.75
N TYR A 37 6.93 2.56 -7.92
CA TYR A 37 6.44 1.24 -8.33
C TYR A 37 5.46 1.35 -9.50
N PHE A 38 4.50 2.28 -9.41
CA PHE A 38 3.47 2.46 -10.42
C PHE A 38 4.06 2.87 -11.78
N GLN A 39 4.97 3.85 -11.81
CA GLN A 39 5.60 4.29 -13.06
C GLN A 39 6.55 3.25 -13.64
N ALA A 40 7.29 2.51 -12.81
CA ALA A 40 8.16 1.44 -13.29
C ALA A 40 7.39 0.31 -13.98
N ASN A 41 6.21 -0.05 -13.45
CA ASN A 41 5.36 -1.12 -13.99
C ASN A 41 4.69 -0.80 -15.34
N LYS A 42 4.80 0.44 -15.83
CA LYS A 42 4.40 0.80 -17.20
C LYS A 42 5.27 0.15 -18.27
N PHE A 43 6.51 -0.21 -17.94
CA PHE A 43 7.52 -0.59 -18.90
C PHE A 43 7.88 -2.07 -18.72
N LEU A 44 7.92 -2.81 -19.83
CA LEU A 44 8.49 -4.17 -19.84
C LEU A 44 10.02 -4.14 -19.92
N ASP A 45 10.59 -3.00 -20.32
CA ASP A 45 12.03 -2.80 -20.31
C ASP A 45 12.54 -2.55 -18.88
N ASN A 46 13.28 -3.53 -18.37
CA ASN A 46 13.89 -3.50 -17.04
C ASN A 46 14.86 -2.32 -16.85
N ASN A 47 15.45 -1.77 -17.91
CA ASN A 47 16.36 -0.63 -17.79
C ASN A 47 15.60 0.66 -17.44
N VAL A 48 14.44 0.88 -18.06
CA VAL A 48 13.58 2.03 -17.73
C VAL A 48 13.01 1.87 -16.33
N ALA A 49 12.52 0.67 -15.97
CA ALA A 49 12.00 0.38 -14.64
C ALA A 49 13.05 0.63 -13.54
N ARG A 50 14.28 0.14 -13.74
CA ARG A 50 15.41 0.36 -12.82
C ARG A 50 15.78 1.84 -12.71
N LYS A 51 15.85 2.54 -13.84
CA LYS A 51 16.09 4.00 -13.87
C LYS A 51 15.06 4.73 -13.02
N ILE A 52 13.77 4.41 -13.18
CA ILE A 52 12.68 5.02 -12.41
C ILE A 52 12.84 4.75 -10.91
N LYS A 53 13.16 3.51 -10.54
CA LYS A 53 13.39 3.11 -9.14
C LYS A 53 14.50 3.91 -8.45
N GLU A 54 15.57 4.22 -9.18
CA GLU A 54 16.75 4.91 -8.66
C GLU A 54 16.54 6.42 -8.46
N LEU A 55 15.54 7.03 -9.13
CA LEU A 55 15.23 8.46 -9.00
C LEU A 55 14.96 8.87 -7.55
N ASP A 56 15.38 10.08 -7.20
CA ASP A 56 15.35 10.58 -5.81
C ASP A 56 13.96 11.03 -5.34
N SER A 57 13.03 11.29 -6.25
CA SER A 57 11.76 11.92 -5.95
C SER A 57 10.62 11.37 -6.82
N PRO A 58 9.41 11.25 -6.25
CA PRO A 58 8.24 10.76 -6.98
C PRO A 58 7.88 11.66 -8.18
N MET A 59 8.19 12.97 -8.09
CA MET A 59 8.01 13.89 -9.22
C MET A 59 8.90 13.54 -10.41
N LYS A 60 10.17 13.16 -10.18
CA LYS A 60 11.04 12.70 -11.26
C LYS A 60 10.58 11.35 -11.80
N ALA A 61 10.15 10.42 -10.94
CA ALA A 61 9.57 9.15 -11.36
C ALA A 61 8.33 9.35 -12.26
N ALA A 62 7.43 10.24 -11.89
CA ALA A 62 6.26 10.61 -12.67
C ALA A 62 6.64 11.24 -14.03
N SER A 63 7.65 12.12 -14.04
CA SER A 63 8.16 12.75 -15.27
C SER A 63 8.75 11.72 -16.23
N GLU A 64 9.62 10.83 -15.73
CA GLU A 64 10.22 9.76 -16.54
C GLU A 64 9.17 8.76 -17.04
N GLY A 65 8.18 8.43 -16.20
CA GLY A 65 7.06 7.56 -16.57
C GLY A 65 6.06 8.17 -17.56
N ARG A 66 6.17 9.48 -17.85
CA ARG A 66 5.44 10.19 -18.91
C ARG A 66 6.30 10.45 -20.15
N ASN A 67 7.57 10.06 -20.13
CA ASN A 67 8.47 10.25 -21.25
C ASN A 67 8.02 9.39 -22.45
N ARG A 68 7.56 10.06 -23.51
CA ARG A 68 7.02 9.43 -24.73
C ARG A 68 8.04 8.60 -25.52
N ARG A 69 9.33 8.70 -25.19
CA ARG A 69 10.38 7.88 -25.81
C ARG A 69 10.37 6.43 -25.29
N ASN A 70 9.79 6.20 -24.11
CA ASN A 70 9.74 4.87 -23.51
C ASN A 70 8.48 4.13 -23.98
N ILE A 71 8.64 2.85 -24.36
CA ILE A 71 7.54 2.02 -24.86
C ILE A 71 6.75 1.48 -23.67
N ILE A 72 5.52 1.97 -23.51
CA ILE A 72 4.58 1.48 -22.49
C ILE A 72 4.03 0.12 -22.94
N ARG A 73 3.84 -0.79 -21.98
CA ARG A 73 3.20 -2.09 -22.21
C ARG A 73 1.79 -1.94 -22.78
N SER A 74 1.41 -2.85 -23.67
CA SER A 74 0.15 -2.75 -24.44
C SER A 74 -1.11 -2.91 -23.58
N ASP A 75 -1.03 -3.64 -22.48
CA ASP A 75 -2.12 -3.91 -21.53
C ASP A 75 -2.20 -2.86 -20.39
N TRP A 76 -1.44 -1.76 -20.46
CA TRP A 76 -1.32 -0.81 -19.34
C TRP A 76 -2.66 -0.26 -18.86
N GLU A 77 -3.54 0.13 -19.78
CA GLU A 77 -4.84 0.71 -19.43
C GLU A 77 -5.74 -0.27 -18.67
N GLU A 78 -5.57 -1.58 -18.88
CA GLU A 78 -6.34 -2.64 -18.22
C GLU A 78 -5.79 -2.94 -16.81
N ILE A 79 -4.47 -2.82 -16.62
CA ILE A 79 -3.82 -3.24 -15.38
C ILE A 79 -3.47 -2.11 -14.42
N LYS A 80 -3.43 -0.84 -14.87
CA LYS A 80 -2.92 0.30 -14.08
C LYS A 80 -3.59 0.41 -12.71
N GLU A 81 -4.89 0.16 -12.62
CA GLU A 81 -5.60 0.20 -11.33
C GLU A 81 -5.22 -0.96 -10.41
N GLN A 82 -4.96 -2.14 -10.97
CA GLN A 82 -4.51 -3.30 -10.19
C GLN A 82 -3.10 -3.07 -9.64
N VAL A 83 -2.22 -2.47 -10.45
CA VAL A 83 -0.86 -2.07 -10.04
C VAL A 83 -0.92 -1.03 -8.93
N MET A 84 -1.75 0.00 -9.07
CA MET A 84 -1.94 1.04 -8.05
C MET A 84 -2.52 0.46 -6.76
N LEU A 85 -3.58 -0.35 -6.86
CA LEU A 85 -4.22 -1.00 -5.71
C LEU A 85 -3.22 -1.86 -4.93
N LYS A 86 -2.45 -2.71 -5.63
CA LYS A 86 -1.41 -3.55 -5.01
C LYS A 86 -0.38 -2.71 -4.26
N ALA A 87 0.06 -1.60 -4.84
CA ALA A 87 1.02 -0.69 -4.23
C ALA A 87 0.46 0.03 -2.99
N LEU A 88 -0.77 0.53 -3.07
CA LEU A 88 -1.45 1.16 -1.94
C LEU A 88 -1.68 0.15 -0.82
N LEU A 89 -2.17 -1.05 -1.12
CA LEU A 89 -2.37 -2.10 -0.12
C LEU A 89 -1.06 -2.43 0.60
N ALA A 90 0.05 -2.61 -0.13
CA ALA A 90 1.36 -2.83 0.48
C ALA A 90 1.77 -1.67 1.39
N LYS A 91 1.59 -0.42 0.93
CA LYS A 91 1.88 0.78 1.74
C LYS A 91 1.15 0.75 3.07
N PHE A 92 -0.16 0.48 3.08
CA PHE A 92 -0.92 0.52 4.33
C PHE A 92 -0.73 -0.75 5.18
N LEU A 93 -0.42 -1.91 4.59
CA LEU A 93 -0.04 -3.10 5.36
C LEU A 93 1.32 -2.96 6.04
N GLN A 94 2.30 -2.37 5.35
CA GLN A 94 3.70 -2.29 5.79
C GLN A 94 3.98 -1.09 6.70
N HIS A 95 3.01 -0.19 6.88
CA HIS A 95 3.15 1.00 7.73
C HIS A 95 1.99 1.07 8.75
N PRO A 96 2.15 0.50 9.96
CA PRO A 96 1.07 0.42 10.95
C PRO A 96 0.46 1.77 11.32
N LYS A 97 1.29 2.83 11.38
CA LYS A 97 0.81 4.20 11.62
C LYS A 97 -0.11 4.70 10.51
N LEU A 98 0.21 4.41 9.25
CA LEU A 98 -0.62 4.79 8.11
C LEU A 98 -1.89 3.96 8.05
N ARG A 99 -1.82 2.65 8.35
CA ARG A 99 -3.00 1.78 8.50
C ARG A 99 -3.99 2.40 9.47
N LYS A 100 -3.53 2.77 10.66
CA LYS A 100 -4.32 3.43 11.69
C LYS A 100 -4.98 4.70 11.15
N GLN A 101 -4.20 5.58 10.53
CA GLN A 101 -4.70 6.84 9.98
C GLN A 101 -5.75 6.63 8.87
N LEU A 102 -5.56 5.64 7.99
CA LEU A 102 -6.54 5.30 6.95
C LEU A 102 -7.83 4.73 7.54
N LEU A 103 -7.74 3.81 8.50
CA LEU A 103 -8.92 3.25 9.18
C LEU A 103 -9.68 4.32 9.96
N MET A 104 -8.98 5.28 10.58
CA MET A 104 -9.57 6.44 11.26
C MET A 104 -10.33 7.39 10.34
N THR A 105 -10.19 7.29 9.02
CA THR A 105 -11.08 8.00 8.07
C THR A 105 -12.50 7.42 8.06
N ASP A 106 -12.71 6.27 8.70
CA ASP A 106 -13.97 5.56 8.89
C ASP A 106 -14.77 5.41 7.59
N ASN A 107 -15.97 5.98 7.48
CA ASN A 107 -16.84 5.89 6.31
C ASN A 107 -16.81 7.18 5.46
N ASN A 108 -15.83 8.05 5.67
CA ASN A 108 -15.71 9.27 4.90
C ASN A 108 -15.25 8.98 3.47
N ILE A 109 -15.70 9.80 2.54
CA ILE A 109 -15.30 9.73 1.13
C ILE A 109 -13.92 10.35 1.01
N LEU A 110 -12.98 9.63 0.41
CA LEU A 110 -11.63 10.14 0.15
C LEU A 110 -11.58 10.68 -1.27
N VAL A 111 -11.16 11.94 -1.43
CA VAL A 111 -11.06 12.61 -2.73
C VAL A 111 -9.68 13.23 -2.90
N GLU A 112 -8.95 12.79 -3.92
CA GLU A 112 -7.76 13.52 -4.35
C GLU A 112 -8.23 14.78 -5.10
N HIS A 113 -7.93 15.96 -4.57
CA HIS A 113 -8.46 17.23 -5.05
C HIS A 113 -7.43 18.03 -5.84
N THR A 114 -7.50 17.96 -7.18
CA THR A 114 -6.60 18.71 -8.06
C THR A 114 -7.17 18.92 -9.45
N ALA A 115 -6.95 20.11 -10.00
CA ALA A 115 -7.30 20.44 -11.37
C ALA A 115 -6.39 19.79 -12.43
N ASN A 116 -5.30 19.15 -12.01
CA ASN A 116 -4.28 18.62 -12.94
C ASN A 116 -4.53 17.17 -13.38
N ASP A 117 -5.49 16.47 -12.77
CA ASP A 117 -5.76 15.05 -13.08
C ASP A 117 -7.26 14.73 -12.97
N ASN A 118 -7.88 14.37 -14.10
CA ASN A 118 -9.30 14.00 -14.16
C ASN A 118 -9.54 12.49 -14.01
N TYR A 119 -8.49 11.67 -13.97
CA TYR A 119 -8.61 10.22 -13.85
C TYR A 119 -8.39 9.76 -12.41
N TRP A 120 -7.23 10.09 -11.84
CA TRP A 120 -6.89 9.69 -10.47
C TRP A 120 -7.56 10.58 -9.44
N ALA A 121 -7.70 11.87 -9.75
CA ALA A 121 -8.33 12.88 -8.92
C ALA A 121 -9.71 13.32 -9.45
N ASP A 122 -10.29 14.32 -8.78
CA ASP A 122 -11.62 14.87 -9.06
C ASP A 122 -11.64 16.02 -10.08
N GLY A 123 -10.50 16.38 -10.67
CA GLY A 123 -10.41 17.48 -11.63
C GLY A 123 -10.57 18.88 -11.03
N GLY A 124 -10.62 19.02 -9.70
CA GLY A 124 -10.77 20.30 -8.98
C GLY A 124 -12.20 20.87 -8.99
N ASP A 125 -13.03 20.47 -9.95
CA ASP A 125 -14.44 20.83 -10.05
C ASP A 125 -15.39 19.66 -9.70
N GLY A 126 -14.84 18.49 -9.38
CA GLY A 126 -15.59 17.28 -9.06
C GLY A 126 -15.98 16.43 -10.26
N THR A 127 -15.62 16.83 -11.49
CA THR A 127 -15.94 16.09 -12.72
C THR A 127 -15.02 14.89 -12.98
N GLY A 128 -13.85 14.86 -12.32
CA GLY A 128 -12.89 13.78 -12.41
C GLY A 128 -13.39 12.47 -11.80
N ARG A 129 -12.75 11.36 -12.18
CA ARG A 129 -13.18 10.02 -11.79
C ARG A 129 -12.84 9.67 -10.34
N ASN A 130 -11.90 10.38 -9.72
CA ASN A 130 -11.37 10.13 -8.37
C ASN A 130 -11.05 8.65 -8.14
N ARG A 131 -10.34 8.02 -9.09
CA ARG A 131 -9.98 6.59 -8.97
C ARG A 131 -9.04 6.34 -7.81
N LEU A 132 -8.13 7.26 -7.48
CA LEU A 132 -7.22 7.09 -6.35
C LEU A 132 -7.99 7.03 -5.03
N GLY A 133 -8.88 7.99 -4.78
CA GLY A 133 -9.74 8.00 -3.61
C GLY A 133 -10.59 6.73 -3.48
N LYS A 134 -11.16 6.24 -4.60
CA LYS A 134 -11.91 4.98 -4.64
C LYS A 134 -11.05 3.76 -4.28
N LEU A 135 -9.82 3.67 -4.80
CA LEU A 135 -8.90 2.59 -4.44
C LEU A 135 -8.46 2.67 -2.97
N LEU A 136 -8.25 3.86 -2.42
CA LEU A 136 -7.94 4.02 -0.99
C LEU A 136 -9.09 3.55 -0.09
N MET A 137 -10.33 3.85 -0.47
CA MET A 137 -11.50 3.32 0.24
C MET A 137 -11.60 1.80 0.13
N GLN A 138 -11.31 1.23 -1.05
CA GLN A 138 -11.21 -0.22 -1.20
C GLN A 138 -10.11 -0.82 -0.30
N VAL A 139 -8.92 -0.22 -0.27
CA VAL A 139 -7.83 -0.65 0.62
C VAL A 139 -8.26 -0.56 2.08
N ARG A 140 -8.95 0.51 2.49
CA ARG A 140 -9.50 0.65 3.84
C ARG A 140 -10.42 -0.52 4.20
N ASP A 141 -11.30 -0.91 3.30
CA ASP A 141 -12.22 -2.03 3.51
C ASP A 141 -11.47 -3.37 3.54
N GLU A 142 -10.47 -3.56 2.68
CA GLU A 142 -9.59 -4.75 2.71
C GLU A 142 -8.80 -4.83 4.03
N LEU A 143 -8.36 -3.70 4.61
CA LEU A 143 -7.64 -3.68 5.88
C LEU A 143 -8.53 -4.02 7.09
N LYS A 144 -9.82 -3.67 7.04
CA LYS A 144 -10.81 -4.05 8.06
C LYS A 144 -11.01 -5.56 8.14
N PHE A 145 -10.83 -6.27 7.02
CA PHE A 145 -10.91 -7.74 6.99
C PHE A 145 -9.82 -8.41 7.85
N TYR A 146 -8.63 -7.80 7.95
CA TYR A 146 -7.57 -8.31 8.83
C TYR A 146 -7.88 -8.04 10.30
N SER A 147 -8.37 -6.85 10.61
CA SER A 147 -8.87 -6.46 11.93
C SER A 147 -9.49 -5.06 11.85
N GLU A 148 -10.57 -4.83 12.59
CA GLU A 148 -11.14 -3.49 12.76
C GLU A 148 -10.39 -2.66 13.82
N ASP A 149 -9.59 -3.32 14.66
CA ASP A 149 -8.74 -2.62 15.63
C ASP A 149 -7.70 -1.77 14.89
N VAL A 150 -7.77 -0.46 15.10
CA VAL A 150 -6.89 0.52 14.47
C VAL A 150 -5.50 0.55 15.12
N ASP A 151 -5.37 0.08 16.35
CA ASP A 151 -4.12 0.06 17.11
C ASP A 151 -3.35 -1.26 16.95
N ILE A 152 -3.99 -2.29 16.38
CA ILE A 152 -3.32 -3.57 16.14
C ILE A 152 -2.22 -3.43 15.09
N VAL A 153 -1.06 -3.99 15.40
CA VAL A 153 0.03 -4.18 14.44
C VAL A 153 -0.08 -5.58 13.86
N LEU A 154 -0.27 -5.66 12.54
CA LEU A 154 -0.39 -6.94 11.85
C LEU A 154 0.94 -7.71 11.91
N PRO A 155 0.91 -9.05 11.90
CA PRO A 155 2.12 -9.84 11.97
C PRO A 155 2.95 -9.75 10.68
N PRO A 156 4.26 -10.04 10.76
CA PRO A 156 5.17 -9.97 9.62
C PRO A 156 4.74 -10.76 8.39
N TRP A 157 4.15 -11.95 8.58
CA TRP A 157 3.70 -12.80 7.47
C TRP A 157 2.45 -12.27 6.75
N ILE A 158 1.73 -11.33 7.34
CA ILE A 158 0.62 -10.62 6.67
C ILE A 158 1.15 -9.39 5.92
N ALA A 159 2.02 -8.59 6.55
CA ALA A 159 2.55 -7.37 5.94
C ALA A 159 3.60 -7.64 4.85
N PHE A 160 4.36 -8.72 4.99
CA PHE A 160 5.44 -9.14 4.09
C PHE A 160 5.35 -10.64 3.77
N PRO A 161 4.27 -11.11 3.11
CA PRO A 161 3.98 -12.54 2.97
C PRO A 161 5.02 -13.32 2.16
N LYS A 162 5.80 -12.64 1.33
CA LYS A 162 6.84 -13.27 0.49
C LYS A 162 8.22 -13.30 1.15
N ILE A 163 8.40 -12.63 2.28
CA ILE A 163 9.70 -12.55 2.94
C ILE A 163 9.85 -13.66 3.96
N ASN A 164 10.94 -14.42 3.83
CA ASN A 164 11.30 -15.45 4.79
C ASN A 164 11.66 -14.83 6.14
N GLN A 165 11.28 -15.47 7.25
CA GLN A 165 11.59 -14.99 8.60
C GLN A 165 13.09 -14.83 8.90
N PHE A 166 13.95 -15.52 8.15
CA PHE A 166 15.42 -15.45 8.29
C PHE A 166 16.11 -14.52 7.29
N ASP A 167 15.34 -13.82 6.44
CA ASP A 167 15.90 -12.91 5.43
C ASP A 167 16.63 -11.71 6.07
N LEU A 168 17.68 -11.22 5.40
CA LEU A 168 18.44 -10.03 5.82
C LEU A 168 17.58 -8.76 5.83
N PHE A 169 16.47 -8.74 5.08
CA PHE A 169 15.47 -7.67 5.09
C PHE A 169 15.05 -7.27 6.52
N TRP A 170 14.88 -8.23 7.42
CA TRP A 170 14.44 -7.97 8.80
C TRP A 170 15.50 -7.28 9.67
N ARG A 171 16.74 -7.19 9.19
CA ARG A 171 17.87 -6.66 9.95
C ARG A 171 18.24 -5.23 9.55
N MET A 172 17.60 -4.66 8.53
CA MET A 172 17.93 -3.32 8.03
C MET A 172 16.71 -2.59 7.47
N GLY A 173 16.66 -1.27 7.69
CA GLY A 173 15.73 -0.38 6.99
C GLY A 173 14.26 -0.69 7.28
N LEU A 174 13.44 -0.84 6.23
CA LEU A 174 11.98 -1.03 6.34
C LEU A 174 11.61 -2.27 7.18
N GLY A 175 12.31 -3.40 6.98
CA GLY A 175 12.00 -4.64 7.69
C GLY A 175 12.34 -4.57 9.18
N GLU A 176 13.50 -4.00 9.50
CA GLU A 176 13.91 -3.74 10.90
C GLU A 176 12.93 -2.80 11.61
N GLU A 177 12.53 -1.72 10.95
CA GLU A 177 11.58 -0.76 11.50
C GLU A 177 10.23 -1.42 11.79
N TYR A 178 9.74 -2.26 10.86
CA TYR A 178 8.48 -2.97 11.02
C TYR A 178 8.55 -4.00 12.16
N ILE A 179 9.56 -4.88 12.15
CA ILE A 179 9.65 -5.96 13.15
C ILE A 179 9.83 -5.38 14.55
N THR A 180 10.54 -4.25 14.68
CA THR A 180 10.68 -3.54 15.95
C THR A 180 9.35 -2.99 16.45
N GLN A 181 8.53 -2.39 15.57
CA GLN A 181 7.19 -1.91 15.93
C GLN A 181 6.27 -3.07 16.32
N TRP A 182 6.27 -4.13 15.52
CA TRP A 182 5.47 -5.32 15.79
C TRP A 182 5.87 -6.00 17.10
N ALA A 183 7.16 -6.23 17.35
CA ALA A 183 7.64 -6.85 18.59
C ALA A 183 7.27 -6.01 19.82
N LYS A 184 7.38 -4.68 19.76
CA LYS A 184 6.96 -3.78 20.84
C LYS A 184 5.46 -3.87 21.13
N PHE A 185 4.64 -4.01 20.09
CA PHE A 185 3.20 -4.22 20.23
C PHE A 185 2.92 -5.60 20.83
N TYR A 186 3.48 -6.65 20.22
CA TYR A 186 3.25 -8.04 20.58
C TYR A 186 3.64 -8.37 22.03
N LEU A 187 4.74 -7.79 22.52
CA LEU A 187 5.19 -7.96 23.91
C LEU A 187 4.25 -7.30 24.94
N LYS A 188 3.47 -6.29 24.53
CA LYS A 188 2.51 -5.58 25.38
C LYS A 188 1.10 -6.15 25.28
N SER A 189 0.78 -6.81 24.16
CA SER A 189 -0.54 -7.41 23.91
C SER A 189 -0.70 -8.75 24.62
N ASP A 190 -1.97 -9.17 24.77
CA ASP A 190 -2.29 -10.55 25.15
C ASP A 190 -1.90 -11.50 24.02
N LYS A 191 -0.92 -12.37 24.30
CA LYS A 191 -0.34 -13.29 23.32
C LYS A 191 -1.32 -14.36 22.87
N GLU A 192 -2.16 -14.87 23.77
CA GLU A 192 -3.12 -15.93 23.44
C GLU A 192 -4.19 -15.40 22.50
N VAL A 193 -4.70 -14.19 22.78
CA VAL A 193 -5.65 -13.50 21.91
C VAL A 193 -5.00 -13.20 20.56
N TYR A 194 -3.79 -12.65 20.55
CA TYR A 194 -3.09 -12.30 19.32
C TYR A 194 -2.83 -13.52 18.43
N GLN A 195 -2.33 -14.61 19.00
CA GLN A 195 -2.07 -15.86 18.26
C GLN A 195 -3.36 -16.52 17.75
N ARG A 196 -4.48 -16.37 18.46
CA ARG A 196 -5.79 -16.83 17.98
C ARG A 196 -6.27 -16.03 16.78
N LEU A 197 -6.07 -14.72 16.78
CA LEU A 197 -6.43 -13.84 15.67
C LEU A 197 -5.53 -14.06 14.46
N PHE A 198 -4.23 -14.28 14.69
CA PHE A 198 -3.24 -14.47 13.64
C PHE A 198 -2.36 -15.69 13.93
N PRO A 199 -2.82 -16.90 13.56
CA PRO A 199 -1.98 -18.09 13.68
C PRO A 199 -0.80 -18.03 12.70
N GLU A 200 0.39 -18.48 13.14
CA GLU A 200 1.54 -18.68 12.26
C GLU A 200 1.27 -19.88 11.32
N ASN A 201 1.71 -19.77 10.06
CA ASN A 201 1.38 -20.70 8.98
C ASN A 201 1.57 -22.19 9.36
N GLY A 202 0.45 -22.93 9.46
CA GLY A 202 0.41 -24.38 9.67
C GLY A 202 -0.93 -24.87 10.27
N ASP A 203 -1.53 -24.08 11.16
CA ASP A 203 -2.71 -24.47 11.92
C ASP A 203 -3.93 -23.58 11.59
N CYS A 204 -4.36 -23.55 10.33
CA CYS A 204 -5.66 -22.95 9.99
C CYS A 204 -6.77 -23.99 10.14
N PRO A 205 -7.65 -23.91 11.15
CA PRO A 205 -8.81 -24.80 11.26
C PRO A 205 -9.84 -24.44 10.17
N THR A 206 -9.80 -25.20 9.06
CA THR A 206 -10.90 -25.52 8.11
C THR A 206 -11.79 -24.42 7.50
N LYS A 207 -11.59 -23.13 7.79
CA LYS A 207 -12.30 -22.01 7.13
C LYS A 207 -11.37 -20.97 6.51
N CYS A 208 -10.19 -21.39 6.05
CA CYS A 208 -9.33 -20.51 5.27
C CYS A 208 -9.94 -20.25 3.88
N VAL A 209 -10.59 -19.10 3.68
CA VAL A 209 -11.00 -18.63 2.35
C VAL A 209 -9.75 -18.13 1.64
N ASN A 210 -9.22 -18.96 0.75
CA ASN A 210 -8.22 -18.56 -0.22
C ASN A 210 -8.85 -17.52 -1.18
N LYS A 211 -8.37 -16.26 -1.21
CA LYS A 211 -8.44 -15.47 -2.46
C LYS A 211 -7.55 -14.23 -2.61
N LYS A 212 -7.19 -14.06 -3.90
CA LYS A 212 -6.60 -12.96 -4.69
C LYS A 212 -5.15 -12.52 -4.48
N TYR A 213 -4.53 -12.65 -3.30
CA TYR A 213 -3.13 -12.21 -3.10
C TYR A 213 -2.23 -13.18 -2.32
N GLY A 214 -2.66 -14.42 -2.10
CA GLY A 214 -1.82 -15.47 -1.49
C GLY A 214 -1.64 -15.35 0.03
N VAL A 215 -2.51 -14.61 0.73
CA VAL A 215 -2.51 -14.53 2.20
C VAL A 215 -3.68 -15.36 2.72
N GLN A 216 -3.38 -16.38 3.53
CA GLN A 216 -4.38 -17.14 4.30
C GLN A 216 -4.74 -16.34 5.54
N LEU A 217 -6.03 -16.08 5.74
CA LEU A 217 -6.58 -15.60 7.01
C LEU A 217 -7.72 -16.52 7.43
N CYS A 218 -7.77 -16.84 8.72
CA CYS A 218 -8.92 -17.51 9.31
C CYS A 218 -10.09 -16.53 9.35
N SER A 219 -11.23 -16.89 8.75
CA SER A 219 -12.48 -16.19 9.03
C SER A 219 -12.92 -16.52 10.46
N LEU A 220 -13.24 -15.50 11.26
CA LEU A 220 -13.96 -15.65 12.53
C LEU A 220 -15.32 -16.34 12.32
#